data_AF-A0A257UQ80-F1
#
_entry.id   AF-A0A257UQ80-F1
#
_cell.length_a   1.000
_cell.length_b   1.000
_cell.length_c   1.000
_cell.angle_alpha   90.00
_cell.angle_beta   90.00
_cell.angle_gamma   90.00
#
_symmetry.space_group_name_H-M   'P 1'
#
loop_
_entity.id
_entity.type
_entity.pdbx_description
1 polymer ?
#
loop_
_entity_poly.entity_id
_entity_poly.type
_entity_poly.pdbx_seq_one_letter_code
_entity_poly.pdbx_strand_id
1 'polypeptide(L)'
;MRLDRLAQFHGLGLSVLAFDYRGYGSSRGRPTEEGTYRDMDSAVDHVERARGTPPHRTLFWGESLGGAVAVEAATRHACAGVVLESTFTSVPEMARLYYAWLPLGLLTIRYDTLGRLPSLTAPVLILHSPEDDIVPFAMG
;
A
#
# COMPACT_ATOMS: atom_id res chain seq x y z
N MET A 1 8.40 -10.84 -6.44
CA MET A 1 7.80 -11.18 -5.13
C MET A 1 8.91 -11.42 -4.11
N ARG A 2 8.86 -10.80 -2.91
CA ARG A 2 9.87 -10.92 -1.84
C ARG A 2 9.62 -12.17 -0.98
N LEU A 3 10.13 -13.32 -1.42
CA LEU A 3 9.83 -14.61 -0.77
C LEU A 3 10.30 -14.68 0.70
N ASP A 4 11.42 -14.05 1.04
CA ASP A 4 11.97 -14.09 2.41
C ASP A 4 11.01 -13.45 3.43
N ARG A 5 10.36 -12.34 3.07
CA ARG A 5 9.40 -11.67 3.94
C ARG A 5 8.14 -12.52 4.15
N LEU A 6 7.66 -13.16 3.08
CA LEU A 6 6.53 -14.09 3.19
C LEU A 6 6.86 -15.28 4.10
N ALA A 7 8.09 -15.80 4.02
CA ALA A 7 8.57 -16.86 4.89
C ALA A 7 8.64 -16.41 6.36
N GLN A 8 9.09 -15.19 6.64
CA GLN A 8 9.10 -14.61 7.99
C GLN A 8 7.68 -14.51 8.56
N PHE A 9 6.72 -13.95 7.81
CA PHE A 9 5.33 -13.85 8.24
C PHE A 9 4.70 -15.23 8.49
N HIS A 10 4.97 -16.19 7.61
CA HIS A 10 4.52 -17.57 7.82
C HIS A 10 5.14 -18.18 9.09
N GLY A 11 6.42 -17.92 9.36
CA GLY A 11 7.10 -18.34 10.59
C GLY A 11 6.50 -17.74 11.87
N LEU A 12 5.86 -16.58 11.77
CA LEU A 12 5.08 -15.94 12.85
C LEU A 12 3.64 -16.51 12.98
N GLY A 13 3.28 -17.51 12.18
CA GLY A 13 1.95 -18.12 12.18
C GLY A 13 0.89 -17.31 11.42
N LEU A 14 1.30 -16.36 10.58
CA LEU A 14 0.38 -15.57 9.75
C LEU A 14 0.07 -16.28 8.44
N SER A 15 -1.20 -16.23 8.03
CA SER A 15 -1.58 -16.50 6.65
C SER A 15 -1.34 -15.26 5.81
N VAL A 16 -0.68 -15.40 4.66
CA VAL A 16 -0.35 -14.27 3.79
C VAL A 16 -1.00 -14.44 2.42
N LEU A 17 -1.74 -13.43 1.98
CA LEU A 17 -2.16 -13.28 0.59
C LEU A 17 -1.22 -12.27 -0.08
N ALA A 18 -0.39 -12.75 -0.99
CA ALA A 18 0.41 -11.91 -1.89
C ALA A 18 -0.16 -12.01 -3.31
N PHE A 19 -0.28 -10.88 -3.99
CA PHE A 19 -0.83 -10.80 -5.33
C PHE A 19 -0.12 -9.73 -6.16
N ASP A 20 -0.15 -9.88 -7.48
CA ASP A 20 0.34 -8.86 -8.41
C ASP A 20 -0.81 -7.93 -8.81
N TYR A 21 -0.59 -6.62 -8.72
CA TYR A 21 -1.51 -5.63 -9.29
C TYR A 21 -1.68 -5.85 -10.80
N ARG A 22 -2.80 -5.40 -11.36
CA ARG A 22 -3.03 -5.45 -12.80
C ARG A 22 -1.87 -4.82 -13.58
N GLY A 23 -1.41 -5.51 -14.62
CA GLY A 23 -0.27 -5.08 -15.43
C GLY A 23 1.10 -5.41 -14.83
N TYR A 24 1.16 -6.03 -13.65
CA TYR A 24 2.39 -6.57 -13.05
C TYR A 24 2.37 -8.11 -13.06
N GLY A 25 3.56 -8.71 -13.08
CA GLY A 25 3.71 -10.17 -13.04
C GLY A 25 2.89 -10.87 -14.11
N SER A 26 1.98 -11.75 -13.68
CA SER A 26 1.05 -12.44 -14.59
C SER A 26 -0.35 -11.81 -14.67
N SER A 27 -0.62 -10.74 -13.92
CA SER A 27 -1.90 -10.06 -13.88
C SER A 27 -2.11 -9.20 -15.12
N ARG A 28 -3.23 -9.41 -15.83
CA ARG A 28 -3.57 -8.66 -17.05
C ARG A 28 -4.09 -7.25 -16.73
N GLY A 29 -4.02 -6.34 -17.70
CA GLY A 29 -4.58 -4.99 -17.60
C GLY A 29 -3.52 -3.89 -17.62
N ARG A 30 -3.93 -2.66 -17.32
CA ARG A 30 -3.05 -1.50 -17.21
C ARG A 30 -3.00 -0.99 -15.77
N PRO A 31 -1.82 -0.71 -15.21
CA PRO A 31 -1.71 -0.21 -13.85
C PRO A 31 -2.11 1.26 -13.82
N THR A 32 -3.27 1.54 -13.25
CA THR A 32 -3.75 2.89 -12.93
C THR A 32 -3.99 2.97 -11.43
N GLU A 33 -4.01 4.17 -10.86
CA GLU A 33 -4.27 4.38 -9.42
C GLU A 33 -5.58 3.70 -8.97
N GLU A 34 -6.71 4.05 -9.58
CA GLU A 34 -7.99 3.37 -9.36
C GLU A 34 -7.98 1.87 -9.75
N GLY A 35 -7.02 1.47 -10.57
CA GLY A 35 -6.81 0.07 -10.92
C GLY A 35 -6.26 -0.70 -9.72
N THR A 36 -5.19 -0.19 -9.13
CA THR A 36 -4.52 -0.79 -7.97
C THR A 36 -5.41 -0.81 -6.73
N TYR A 37 -6.22 0.23 -6.52
CA TYR A 37 -7.19 0.23 -5.41
C TYR A 37 -8.23 -0.89 -5.57
N ARG A 38 -8.79 -1.08 -6.77
CA ARG A 38 -9.72 -2.18 -7.05
C ARG A 38 -9.09 -3.57 -6.94
N ASP A 39 -7.81 -3.69 -7.24
CA ASP A 39 -7.08 -4.96 -7.06
C ASP A 39 -6.95 -5.29 -5.58
N MET A 40 -6.64 -4.29 -4.74
CA MET A 40 -6.63 -4.44 -3.29
C MET A 40 -8.03 -4.74 -2.73
N ASP A 41 -9.07 -4.03 -3.18
CA ASP A 41 -10.46 -4.30 -2.80
C ASP A 41 -10.84 -5.77 -3.10
N SER A 42 -10.41 -6.31 -4.25
CA SER A 42 -10.65 -7.71 -4.62
C SER A 42 -9.89 -8.69 -3.73
N ALA A 43 -8.67 -8.34 -3.30
CA ALA A 43 -7.88 -9.14 -2.38
C ALA A 43 -8.50 -9.17 -0.97
N VAL A 44 -8.98 -8.02 -0.48
CA VAL A 44 -9.73 -7.91 0.79
C VAL A 44 -10.99 -8.77 0.74
N ASP A 45 -11.80 -8.62 -0.32
CA ASP A 45 -13.03 -9.41 -0.51
C ASP A 45 -12.74 -10.93 -0.54
N HIS A 46 -11.62 -11.34 -1.15
CA HIS A 46 -11.20 -12.75 -1.14
C HIS A 46 -10.88 -13.26 0.27
N VAL A 47 -10.10 -12.50 1.04
CA VAL A 47 -9.73 -12.85 2.42
C VAL A 47 -10.97 -12.91 3.33
N GLU A 48 -11.86 -11.93 3.22
CA GLU A 48 -13.01 -11.83 4.10
C GLU A 48 -14.11 -12.81 3.74
N ARG A 49 -14.49 -12.88 2.46
CA ARG A 49 -15.65 -13.67 2.03
C ARG A 49 -15.29 -15.09 1.65
N ALA A 50 -14.25 -15.28 0.84
CA ALA A 50 -13.88 -16.62 0.36
C ALA A 50 -13.09 -17.42 1.40
N ARG A 51 -12.25 -16.75 2.20
CA ARG A 51 -11.48 -17.39 3.29
C ARG A 51 -12.15 -17.23 4.66
N GLY A 52 -13.20 -16.43 4.79
CA GLY A 52 -13.96 -16.27 6.03
C GLY A 52 -13.18 -15.59 7.16
N THR A 53 -12.11 -14.84 6.85
CA THR A 53 -11.30 -14.18 7.87
C THR A 53 -11.92 -12.84 8.22
N PRO A 54 -12.31 -12.59 9.48
CA PRO A 54 -13.00 -11.35 9.82
C PRO A 54 -12.04 -10.14 9.78
N PRO A 55 -12.55 -8.92 9.51
CA PRO A 55 -11.73 -7.70 9.38
C PRO A 55 -10.77 -7.44 10.55
N HIS A 56 -11.21 -7.69 11.79
CA HIS A 56 -10.40 -7.50 13.00
C HIS A 56 -9.24 -8.52 13.16
N ARG A 57 -9.09 -9.46 12.21
CA ARG A 57 -7.95 -10.38 12.11
C ARG A 57 -7.17 -10.21 10.80
N THR A 58 -7.46 -9.17 10.02
CA THR A 58 -6.81 -8.88 8.75
C THR A 58 -5.95 -7.63 8.89
N LEU A 59 -4.66 -7.74 8.55
CA LEU A 59 -3.74 -6.61 8.48
C LEU A 59 -3.51 -6.23 7.02
N PHE A 60 -3.44 -4.94 6.72
CA PHE A 60 -2.96 -4.46 5.43
C PHE A 60 -1.49 -4.07 5.57
N TRP A 61 -0.65 -4.62 4.71
CA TRP A 61 0.77 -4.34 4.68
C TRP A 61 1.17 -3.88 3.28
N GLY A 62 1.95 -2.81 3.19
CA GLY A 62 2.37 -2.26 1.92
C GLY A 62 3.74 -1.59 1.99
N GLU A 63 4.57 -1.86 0.98
CA GLU A 63 5.88 -1.23 0.79
C GLU A 63 5.82 -0.21 -0.35
N SER A 64 6.42 0.97 -0.17
CA SER A 64 6.44 2.03 -1.19
C SER A 64 5.03 2.33 -1.72
N LEU A 65 4.78 2.13 -3.02
CA LEU A 65 3.46 2.25 -3.64
C LEU A 65 2.38 1.41 -2.96
N GLY A 66 2.73 0.20 -2.51
CA GLY A 66 1.79 -0.69 -1.85
C GLY A 66 1.25 -0.10 -0.55
N GLY A 67 2.00 0.77 0.13
CA GLY A 67 1.52 1.45 1.33
C GLY A 67 0.45 2.49 1.03
N ALA A 68 0.58 3.27 -0.06
CA ALA A 68 -0.48 4.18 -0.49
C ALA A 68 -1.78 3.42 -0.82
N VAL A 69 -1.66 2.26 -1.47
CA VAL A 69 -2.78 1.37 -1.77
C VAL A 69 -3.38 0.76 -0.50
N ALA A 70 -2.55 0.38 0.48
CA ALA A 70 -3.01 -0.15 1.76
C ALA A 70 -3.76 0.89 2.60
N VAL A 71 -3.28 2.15 2.61
CA VAL A 71 -3.98 3.26 3.27
C VAL A 71 -5.34 3.51 2.61
N GLU A 72 -5.39 3.60 1.28
CA GLU A 72 -6.66 3.79 0.57
C GLU A 72 -7.64 2.64 0.86
N ALA A 73 -7.18 1.39 0.86
CA ALA A 73 -8.02 0.25 1.23
C ALA A 73 -8.55 0.34 2.66
N ALA A 74 -7.75 0.81 3.62
CA ALA A 74 -8.17 1.03 5.00
C ALA A 74 -9.17 2.18 5.18
N THR A 75 -9.33 3.07 4.20
CA THR A 75 -10.44 4.05 4.19
C THR A 75 -11.77 3.44 3.78
N ARG A 76 -11.74 2.30 3.07
CA ARG A 76 -12.91 1.64 2.46
C ARG A 76 -13.34 0.38 3.22
N HIS A 77 -12.39 -0.30 3.86
CA HIS A 77 -12.56 -1.56 4.56
C HIS A 77 -12.06 -1.49 5.98
N ALA A 78 -12.75 -2.15 6.90
CA ALA A 78 -12.25 -2.34 8.25
C ALA A 78 -11.03 -3.29 8.23
N CYS A 79 -10.09 -3.08 9.13
CA CYS A 79 -8.94 -3.97 9.32
C CYS A 79 -8.46 -3.91 10.76
N ALA A 80 -7.61 -4.86 11.15
CA ALA A 80 -6.95 -4.89 12.46
C ALA A 80 -5.86 -3.82 12.58
N GLY A 81 -5.33 -3.33 11.45
CA GLY A 81 -4.23 -2.38 11.41
C GLY A 81 -3.60 -2.29 10.02
N VAL A 82 -2.84 -1.22 9.82
CA VAL A 82 -2.08 -0.94 8.59
C VAL A 82 -0.60 -0.84 8.91
N VAL A 83 0.25 -1.49 8.12
CA VAL A 83 1.70 -1.40 8.22
C VAL A 83 2.26 -0.81 6.93
N LEU A 84 2.94 0.31 7.06
CA LEU A 84 3.57 1.05 5.95
C LEU A 84 5.08 0.89 6.07
N GLU A 85 5.72 0.42 5.00
CA GLU A 85 7.17 0.23 4.94
C GLU A 85 7.77 1.04 3.79
N SER A 86 8.69 1.96 4.09
CA SER A 86 9.34 2.82 3.08
C SER A 86 8.33 3.47 2.11
N THR A 87 7.19 3.93 2.65
CA THR A 87 6.11 4.56 1.87
C THR A 87 6.33 6.07 1.80
N PHE A 88 5.75 6.70 0.78
CA PHE A 88 5.82 8.13 0.54
C PHE A 88 4.51 8.83 0.92
N THR A 89 4.59 10.13 1.19
CA THR A 89 3.44 10.97 1.54
C THR A 89 2.47 11.15 0.38
N SER A 90 2.96 11.45 -0.83
CA SER A 90 2.18 11.44 -2.08
C SER A 90 3.06 11.39 -3.35
N VAL A 91 2.50 10.99 -4.49
CA VAL A 91 3.22 11.06 -5.78
C VAL A 91 3.58 12.49 -6.17
N PRO A 92 2.70 13.50 -6.03
CA PRO A 92 3.07 14.89 -6.30
C PRO A 92 4.25 15.39 -5.44
N GLU A 93 4.34 14.99 -4.17
CA GLU A 93 5.47 15.39 -3.32
C GLU A 93 6.77 14.69 -3.72
N MET A 94 6.72 13.40 -4.05
CA MET A 94 7.85 12.68 -4.63
C MET A 94 8.31 13.33 -5.94
N ALA A 95 7.36 13.67 -6.82
CA ALA A 95 7.67 14.31 -8.09
C ALA A 95 8.29 15.70 -7.91
N ARG A 96 7.87 16.47 -6.89
CA ARG A 96 8.48 17.76 -6.57
C ARG A 96 9.95 17.64 -6.20
N LEU A 97 10.34 16.56 -5.50
CA LEU A 97 11.72 16.34 -5.07
C LEU A 97 12.61 15.85 -6.22
N TYR A 98 12.16 14.86 -6.98
CA TYR A 98 12.99 14.22 -8.00
C TYR A 98 12.85 14.83 -9.40
N TYR A 99 11.74 15.53 -9.68
CA TYR A 99 11.39 16.08 -10.99
C TYR A 99 10.88 17.52 -10.86
N ALA A 100 11.67 18.39 -10.23
CA ALA A 100 11.30 19.79 -9.98
C ALA A 100 10.91 20.60 -11.23
N TRP A 101 11.32 20.15 -12.43
CA TRP A 101 10.98 20.74 -13.73
C TRP A 101 9.59 20.31 -14.25
N LEU A 102 8.95 19.31 -13.65
CA LEU A 102 7.68 18.76 -14.09
C LEU A 102 6.51 19.67 -13.64
N PRO A 103 5.58 20.04 -14.54
CA PRO A 103 4.39 20.80 -14.16
C PRO A 103 3.41 19.92 -13.36
N LEU A 104 3.55 19.93 -12.02
CA LEU A 104 2.79 19.08 -11.09
C LEU A 104 1.27 19.19 -11.24
N GLY A 105 0.75 20.31 -11.75
CA GLY A 105 -0.68 20.51 -12.03
C GLY A 105 -1.26 19.58 -13.11
N LEU A 106 -0.41 18.94 -13.92
CA LEU A 106 -0.82 17.97 -14.94
C LEU A 106 -0.79 16.51 -14.44
N LEU A 107 -0.29 16.26 -13.22
CA LEU A 107 -0.26 14.93 -12.64
C LEU A 107 -1.66 14.50 -12.19
N THR A 108 -2.21 13.54 -12.93
CA THR A 108 -3.49 12.89 -12.61
C THR A 108 -3.35 11.79 -11.56
N ILE A 109 -2.15 11.21 -11.43
CA ILE A 109 -1.82 10.20 -10.41
C ILE A 109 -1.42 10.92 -9.12
N ARG A 110 -2.06 10.56 -8.00
CA ARG A 110 -1.93 11.24 -6.71
C ARG A 110 -1.34 10.34 -5.62
N TYR A 111 -1.90 9.15 -5.41
CA TYR A 111 -1.55 8.25 -4.31
C TYR A 111 -1.31 9.02 -3.01
N ASP A 112 -2.33 9.73 -2.55
CA ASP A 112 -2.27 10.68 -1.44
C ASP A 112 -2.28 9.97 -0.07
N THR A 113 -1.20 9.28 0.26
CA THR A 113 -1.07 8.54 1.53
C THR A 113 -1.31 9.44 2.74
N LEU A 114 -0.60 10.57 2.81
CA LEU A 114 -0.63 11.46 3.97
C LEU A 114 -2.00 12.12 4.16
N GLY A 115 -2.65 12.54 3.06
CA GLY A 115 -3.99 13.12 3.11
C GLY A 115 -5.08 12.13 3.52
N ARG A 116 -4.86 10.82 3.31
CA ARG A 116 -5.80 9.76 3.68
C ARG A 116 -5.65 9.26 5.10
N LEU A 117 -4.43 9.26 5.67
CA LEU A 117 -4.15 8.76 7.02
C LEU A 117 -5.11 9.26 8.12
N PRO A 118 -5.51 10.54 8.19
CA PRO A 118 -6.42 11.02 9.24
C PRO A 118 -7.83 10.40 9.22
N SER A 119 -8.22 9.76 8.11
CA SER A 119 -9.53 9.10 7.98
C SER A 119 -9.53 7.65 8.50
N LEU A 120 -8.37 7.08 8.80
CA LEU A 120 -8.26 5.70 9.27
C LEU A 120 -8.68 5.59 10.73
N THR A 121 -9.46 4.57 11.03
CA THR A 121 -9.83 4.19 12.40
C THR A 121 -8.94 3.08 12.96
N ALA A 122 -8.30 2.31 12.07
CA ALA A 122 -7.36 1.26 12.43
C ALA A 122 -6.00 1.83 12.86
N PRO A 123 -5.28 1.19 13.78
CA PRO A 123 -3.93 1.60 14.15
C PRO A 123 -2.97 1.47 12.97
N VAL A 124 -2.01 2.39 12.88
CA VAL A 124 -1.00 2.44 11.81
C VAL A 124 0.40 2.30 12.39
N LEU A 125 1.21 1.40 11.82
CA LEU A 125 2.64 1.29 12.07
C LEU A 125 3.41 1.77 10.84
N ILE A 126 4.36 2.69 11.02
CA ILE A 126 5.23 3.20 9.95
C ILE A 126 6.65 2.72 10.24
N LEU A 127 7.27 2.13 9.23
CA LEU A 127 8.64 1.63 9.24
C LEU A 127 9.41 2.29 8.10
N HIS A 128 10.48 3.00 8.40
CA HIS A 128 11.29 3.68 7.39
C HIS A 128 12.77 3.64 7.77
N SER A 129 13.65 3.40 6.80
CA SER A 129 15.10 3.44 7.01
C SER A 129 15.63 4.87 6.85
N PRO A 130 16.44 5.39 7.79
CA PRO A 130 17.14 6.67 7.62
C PRO A 130 18.04 6.72 6.39
N GLU A 131 18.45 5.56 5.88
CA GLU A 131 19.31 5.36 4.72
C GLU A 131 18.53 5.05 3.42
N ASP A 132 17.22 5.29 3.40
CA ASP A 132 16.42 5.10 2.18
C ASP A 132 16.73 6.20 1.14
N ASP A 133 17.44 5.79 0.09
CA ASP A 133 17.85 6.67 -1.01
C ASP A 133 16.74 6.92 -2.05
N ILE A 134 15.61 6.19 -1.97
CA ILE A 134 14.51 6.26 -2.95
C ILE A 134 13.35 7.06 -2.41
N VAL A 135 12.90 6.77 -1.19
CA VAL A 135 11.85 7.52 -0.51
C VAL A 135 12.48 8.20 0.70
N PRO A 136 12.55 9.54 0.73
CA PRO A 136 13.21 10.26 1.81
C PRO A 136 12.61 9.90 3.18
N PHE A 137 13.48 9.66 4.17
CA PHE A 137 13.06 9.36 5.55
C PHE A 137 12.10 10.40 6.15
N ALA A 138 12.17 11.66 5.72
CA ALA A 138 11.22 12.69 6.17
C ALA A 138 9.76 12.44 5.75
N MET A 139 9.49 11.46 4.89
CA MET A 139 8.15 11.05 4.45
C MET A 139 7.55 9.90 5.26
N GLY A 140 8.30 9.29 6.19
CA GLY A 140 7.86 8.13 6.97
C GLY A 140 8.56 8.00 8.31
#